data_AF-A0A2G6PEK6-F1
#
_entry.id   AF-A0A2G6PEK6-F1
#
_cell.length_a   1.000
_cell.length_b   1.000
_cell.length_c   1.000
_cell.angle_alpha   90.00
_cell.angle_beta   90.00
_cell.angle_gamma   90.00
#
_symmetry.space_group_name_H-M   'P 1'
#
loop_
_entity.id
_entity.type
_entity.pdbx_description
1 polymer ?
#
loop_
_entity_poly.entity_id
_entity_poly.type
_entity_poly.pdbx_seq_one_letter_code
_entity_poly.pdbx_strand_id
1 'polypeptide(L)'
;MESGTYRPRFRYLLIDESAYADTELATQRNLVAALLRLENSHDLQPVHEILVALAKWLQAPEQLELRRSFVSWLKQVFLQGRVPQIDLPELTIWRTCMSCYLKTSITG
;
A
#
# COMPACT_ATOMS: atom_id res chain seq x y z
N MET A 1 -28.32 31.45 -22.23
CA MET A 1 -28.51 31.07 -20.81
C MET A 1 -27.36 30.16 -20.45
N GLU A 2 -26.23 30.73 -20.03
CA GLU A 2 -25.02 29.96 -19.73
C GLU A 2 -24.99 29.68 -18.23
N SER A 3 -25.24 28.43 -17.84
CA SER A 3 -25.04 27.98 -16.47
C SER A 3 -23.54 27.98 -16.22
N GLY A 4 -23.04 29.03 -15.55
CA GLY A 4 -21.63 29.16 -15.22
C GLY A 4 -21.15 27.93 -14.47
N THR A 5 -20.20 27.20 -15.06
CA THR A 5 -19.64 25.97 -14.51
C THR A 5 -19.11 26.21 -13.10
N TYR A 6 -19.75 25.61 -12.09
CA TYR A 6 -19.32 25.70 -10.70
C TYR A 6 -17.90 25.15 -10.56
N ARG A 7 -16.97 25.99 -10.08
CA ARG A 7 -15.57 25.63 -9.86
C ARG A 7 -15.25 25.69 -8.37
N PRO A 8 -15.17 24.55 -7.67
CA PRO A 8 -14.87 24.53 -6.24
C PRO A 8 -13.51 25.17 -5.98
N ARG A 9 -13.44 26.11 -5.01
CA ARG A 9 -12.18 26.69 -4.53
C ARG A 9 -11.86 26.07 -3.17
N PHE A 10 -10.90 25.17 -3.13
CA PHE A 10 -10.38 24.59 -1.89
C PHE A 10 -8.97 25.10 -1.60
N ARG A 11 -8.58 25.05 -0.32
CA ARG A 11 -7.19 25.22 0.10
C ARG A 11 -6.54 23.85 0.07
N TYR A 12 -5.47 23.70 -0.69
CA TYR A 12 -4.72 22.46 -0.82
C TYR A 12 -3.37 22.62 -0.13
N LEU A 13 -2.89 21.55 0.48
CA LEU A 13 -1.50 21.39 0.91
C LEU A 13 -0.88 20.35 -0.02
N LEU A 14 0.18 20.72 -0.74
CA LEU A 14 0.94 19.77 -1.54
C LEU A 14 1.91 19.05 -0.61
N ILE A 15 1.84 17.72 -0.61
CA ILE A 15 2.75 16.85 0.13
C ILE A 15 3.64 16.16 -0.90
N ASP A 16 4.95 16.28 -0.75
CA ASP A 16 5.90 15.48 -1.50
C ASP A 16 6.19 14.19 -0.74
N GLU A 17 5.53 13.12 -1.18
CA GLU A 17 5.62 11.78 -0.60
C GLU A 17 7.03 11.17 -0.72
N SER A 18 7.78 11.58 -1.74
CA SER A 18 9.14 11.10 -2.02
C SER A 18 10.21 11.80 -1.18
N ALA A 19 9.89 12.96 -0.60
CA ALA A 19 10.81 13.74 0.23
C ALA A 19 11.01 13.15 1.64
N TYR A 20 10.16 12.20 2.05
CA TYR A 20 10.27 11.56 3.37
C TYR A 20 11.28 10.42 3.36
N ALA A 21 12.27 10.50 4.25
CA ALA A 21 13.26 9.45 4.42
C ALA A 21 12.65 8.17 5.05
N ASP A 22 13.06 6.99 4.59
CA ASP A 22 12.58 5.71 5.15
C ASP A 22 12.84 5.62 6.66
N THR A 23 13.97 6.15 7.12
CA THR A 23 14.34 6.17 8.55
C THR A 23 13.36 6.98 9.39
N GLU A 24 12.87 8.12 8.89
CA GLU A 24 11.89 8.94 9.57
C GLU A 24 10.53 8.23 9.61
N LEU A 25 10.09 7.71 8.48
CA LEU A 25 8.83 6.99 8.38
C LEU A 25 8.83 5.67 9.17
N ALA A 26 9.96 4.99 9.29
CA ALA A 26 10.09 3.73 10.02
C ALA A 26 9.84 3.89 11.53
N THR A 27 10.11 5.08 12.09
CA THR A 27 9.79 5.39 13.49
C THR A 27 8.29 5.55 13.74
N GLN A 28 7.51 5.76 12.68
CA GLN A 28 6.09 6.05 12.76
C GLN A 28 5.26 4.78 12.63
N ARG A 29 4.49 4.48 13.67
CA ARG A 29 3.55 3.34 13.69
C ARG A 29 2.16 3.75 13.20
N ASN A 30 2.06 4.25 11.97
CA ASN A 30 0.78 4.61 11.36
C ASN A 30 0.67 4.13 9.90
N LEU A 31 -0.56 4.02 9.40
CA LEU A 31 -0.84 3.47 8.08
C LEU A 31 -0.34 4.36 6.93
N VAL A 32 -0.38 5.68 7.10
CA VAL A 32 0.11 6.62 6.08
C VAL A 32 1.62 6.48 5.93
N ALA A 33 2.36 6.42 7.03
CA ALA A 33 3.81 6.19 6.98
C ALA A 33 4.15 4.85 6.33
N ALA A 34 3.43 3.77 6.68
CA ALA A 34 3.63 2.47 6.06
C ALA A 34 3.32 2.48 4.55
N LEU A 35 2.30 3.23 4.13
CA LEU A 35 1.93 3.41 2.72
C LEU A 35 3.05 4.12 1.95
N LEU A 36 3.51 5.26 2.45
CA LEU A 36 4.58 6.04 1.84
C LEU A 36 5.89 5.23 1.72
N ARG A 37 6.25 4.49 2.79
CA ARG A 37 7.41 3.59 2.74
C ARG A 37 7.25 2.53 1.68
N LEU A 38 6.06 1.94 1.57
CA LEU A 38 5.77 0.90 0.61
C LEU A 38 5.93 1.44 -0.82
N GLU A 39 5.35 2.61 -1.12
CA GLU A 39 5.45 3.27 -2.43
C GLU A 39 6.89 3.64 -2.78
N ASN A 40 7.65 4.21 -1.83
CA ASN A 40 9.05 4.60 -2.00
C ASN A 40 10.03 3.40 -2.04
N SER A 41 9.66 2.23 -1.53
CA SER A 41 10.56 1.08 -1.44
C SER A 41 10.75 0.39 -2.78
N HIS A 42 11.89 0.48 -3.45
CA HIS A 42 12.10 -0.24 -4.72
C HIS A 42 12.44 -1.73 -4.55
N ASP A 43 12.87 -2.14 -3.35
CA ASP A 43 13.31 -3.51 -3.05
C ASP A 43 12.21 -4.37 -2.41
N LEU A 44 12.25 -5.68 -2.69
CA LEU A 44 11.28 -6.64 -2.19
C LEU A 44 11.38 -6.89 -0.68
N GLN A 45 12.55 -6.70 -0.09
CA GLN A 45 12.76 -7.02 1.32
C GLN A 45 12.14 -5.99 2.28
N PRO A 46 12.35 -4.67 2.10
CA PRO A 46 11.63 -3.65 2.86
C PRO A 46 10.10 -3.78 2.71
N VAL A 47 9.63 -4.08 1.49
CA VAL A 47 8.21 -4.33 1.21
C VAL A 47 7.66 -5.47 2.07
N HIS A 48 8.39 -6.60 2.16
CA HIS A 48 7.98 -7.73 2.98
C HIS A 48 7.82 -7.35 4.45
N GLU A 49 8.80 -6.64 5.01
CA GLU A 49 8.78 -6.20 6.42
C GLU A 49 7.59 -5.29 6.72
N ILE A 50 7.31 -4.34 5.82
CA ILE A 50 6.18 -3.42 5.93
C ILE A 50 4.85 -4.19 5.92
N LEU A 51 4.69 -5.15 5.00
CA LEU A 51 3.47 -5.96 4.92
C LEU A 51 3.26 -6.84 6.16
N VAL A 52 4.33 -7.41 6.72
CA VAL A 52 4.27 -8.17 7.98
C VAL A 52 3.85 -7.25 9.14
N ALA A 53 4.38 -6.03 9.21
CA ALA A 53 3.99 -5.06 10.23
C ALA A 53 2.51 -4.67 10.11
N LEU A 54 2.04 -4.39 8.88
CA LEU A 54 0.64 -4.05 8.62
C LEU A 54 -0.32 -5.19 9.00
N ALA A 55 0.04 -6.43 8.70
CA ALA A 55 -0.74 -7.59 9.11
C ALA A 55 -0.78 -7.78 10.63
N LYS A 56 0.23 -7.29 11.37
CA LYS A 56 0.21 -7.23 12.84
C LYS A 56 -0.65 -6.07 13.36
N TRP A 57 -0.69 -4.95 12.66
CA TRP A 57 -1.44 -3.77 13.11
C TRP A 57 -2.94 -3.86 12.81
N LEU A 58 -3.33 -4.55 11.75
CA LEU A 58 -4.71 -4.68 11.26
C LEU A 58 -5.38 -6.00 11.68
N GLN A 59 -5.16 -6.44 12.92
CA GLN A 59 -5.70 -7.71 13.42
C GLN A 59 -7.07 -7.57 14.07
N ALA A 60 -7.38 -6.39 14.61
CA ALA A 60 -8.60 -6.18 15.37
C ALA A 60 -9.85 -6.36 14.47
N PRO A 61 -10.93 -6.98 14.97
CA PRO A 61 -12.13 -7.24 14.18
C PRO A 61 -12.78 -5.94 13.66
N GLU A 62 -12.66 -4.83 14.39
CA GLU A 62 -13.15 -3.50 14.01
C GLU A 62 -12.44 -2.95 12.76
N GLN A 63 -11.25 -3.47 12.44
CA GLN A 63 -10.44 -3.04 11.31
C GLN A 63 -10.63 -3.93 10.07
N LEU A 64 -11.65 -4.80 10.06
CA LEU A 64 -11.91 -5.72 8.95
C LEU A 64 -12.06 -4.99 7.60
N GLU A 65 -12.87 -3.94 7.55
CA GLU A 65 -13.09 -3.17 6.32
C GLU A 65 -11.82 -2.43 5.90
N LEU A 66 -11.10 -1.82 6.84
CA LEU A 66 -9.82 -1.17 6.56
C LEU A 66 -8.80 -2.14 5.97
N ARG A 67 -8.71 -3.36 6.53
CA ARG A 67 -7.85 -4.43 6.02
C ARG A 67 -8.26 -4.84 4.61
N ARG A 68 -9.56 -4.97 4.31
CA ARG A 68 -10.07 -5.29 2.97
C ARG A 68 -9.73 -4.20 1.96
N SER A 69 -9.99 -2.94 2.29
CA SER A 69 -9.66 -1.80 1.42
C SER A 69 -8.17 -1.73 1.13
N PHE A 70 -7.33 -1.90 2.16
CA PHE A 70 -5.89 -1.88 2.00
C PHE A 70 -5.38 -3.02 1.10
N VAL A 71 -5.93 -4.22 1.27
CA VAL A 71 -5.62 -5.38 0.42
C VAL A 71 -6.04 -5.16 -1.04
N SER A 72 -7.21 -4.54 -1.26
CA SER A 72 -7.68 -4.20 -2.61
C SER A 72 -6.75 -3.19 -3.28
N TRP A 73 -6.38 -2.13 -2.56
CA TRP A 73 -5.42 -1.14 -3.04
C TRP A 73 -4.06 -1.76 -3.36
N LEU A 74 -3.54 -2.63 -2.48
CA LEU A 74 -2.26 -3.31 -2.71
C LEU A 74 -2.28 -4.10 -4.02
N LYS A 75 -3.37 -4.81 -4.31
CA LYS A 75 -3.53 -5.55 -5.57
C LYS A 75 -3.64 -4.65 -6.79
N GLN A 76 -4.51 -3.64 -6.70
CA GLN A 76 -4.95 -2.86 -7.86
C GLN A 76 -3.99 -1.73 -8.21
N VAL A 77 -3.28 -1.17 -7.23
CA VAL A 77 -2.41 -0.02 -7.45
C VAL A 77 -0.96 -0.43 -7.33
N PHE A 78 -0.59 -0.98 -6.17
CA PHE A 78 0.80 -1.24 -5.86
C PHE A 78 1.40 -2.38 -6.70
N LEU A 79 0.71 -3.52 -6.79
CA LEU A 79 1.22 -4.68 -7.53
C LEU A 79 1.09 -4.50 -9.04
N GLN A 80 0.03 -3.86 -9.53
CA GLN A 80 -0.08 -3.53 -10.97
C GLN A 80 1.04 -2.59 -11.43
N GLY A 81 1.45 -1.64 -10.59
CA GLY A 81 2.55 -0.73 -10.90
C GLY A 81 3.93 -1.39 -10.92
N ARG A 82 4.09 -2.57 -10.29
CA ARG A 82 5.39 -3.27 -10.15
C ARG A 82 5.52 -4.54 -10.97
N VAL A 83 4.41 -5.29 -11.14
CA VAL A 83 4.38 -6.54 -11.90
C VAL A 83 3.09 -6.61 -12.72
N PRO A 84 3.15 -6.29 -14.03
CA PRO A 84 1.96 -6.19 -14.88
C PRO A 84 1.24 -7.52 -15.19
N GLN A 85 1.80 -8.69 -14.84
CA GLN A 85 1.34 -10.00 -15.33
C GLN A 85 1.24 -11.09 -14.25
N ILE A 86 0.70 -10.80 -13.05
CA ILE A 86 0.39 -11.86 -12.08
C ILE A 86 -1.08 -11.79 -11.67
N ASP A 87 -1.80 -12.86 -12.03
CA ASP A 87 -3.17 -13.09 -11.64
C ASP A 87 -3.19 -13.59 -10.18
N LEU A 88 -3.39 -12.66 -9.24
CA LEU A 88 -3.38 -12.97 -7.81
C LEU A 88 -4.77 -13.49 -7.40
N PRO A 89 -4.91 -14.77 -7.02
CA PRO A 89 -6.20 -15.30 -6.59
C PRO A 89 -6.78 -14.45 -5.46
N GLU A 90 -8.11 -14.36 -5.42
CA GLU A 90 -8.89 -13.57 -4.47
C GLU A 90 -8.27 -13.67 -3.07
N LEU A 91 -7.91 -12.52 -2.48
CA LEU A 91 -7.09 -12.46 -1.26
C LEU A 91 -7.97 -12.72 -0.04
N THR A 92 -8.46 -13.94 0.09
CA THR A 92 -9.24 -14.35 1.26
C THR A 92 -8.33 -14.63 2.45
N ILE A 93 -7.02 -14.81 2.23
CA ILE A 93 -6.02 -15.13 3.27
C ILE A 93 -4.71 -14.38 2.99
N TRP A 94 -4.44 -13.31 3.74
CA TRP A 94 -3.24 -12.47 3.63
C TRP A 94 -1.93 -13.22 3.92
N ARG A 95 -1.98 -14.36 4.64
CA ARG A 95 -0.80 -15.13 5.03
C ARG A 95 -0.19 -15.96 3.90
N THR A 96 -1.00 -16.43 2.95
CA THR A 96 -0.56 -17.47 2.00
C THR A 96 -0.03 -16.87 0.69
N CYS A 97 -0.65 -15.80 0.18
CA CYS A 97 -0.27 -15.23 -1.11
C CYS A 97 1.11 -14.52 -1.10
N MET A 98 1.48 -13.84 -0.02
CA MET A 98 2.80 -13.18 0.09
C MET A 98 3.96 -14.20 0.06
N SER A 99 3.77 -15.38 0.64
CA SER A 99 4.80 -16.43 0.68
C SER A 99 5.03 -17.08 -0.69
N CYS A 100 3.96 -17.26 -1.48
CA CYS A 100 4.08 -17.80 -2.84
C CYS A 100 4.73 -16.81 -3.79
N TYR A 101 4.34 -15.53 -3.76
CA TYR A 101 4.85 -14.49 -4.66
C TYR A 101 6.32 -14.13 -4.43
N LEU A 102 6.78 -14.11 -3.17
CA LEU A 102 8.17 -13.75 -2.85
C LEU A 102 9.15 -14.91 -3.07
N LYS A 103 8.71 -16.18 -2.98
CA LYS A 103 9.62 -17.33 -3.21
C LYS A 103 9.96 -17.57 -4.68
N THR A 104 9.06 -17.24 -5.61
CA THR A 104 9.28 -17.51 -7.04
C THR A 104 10.27 -16.55 -7.70
N SER A 105 10.53 -15.37 -7.11
CA SER A 105 11.43 -14.35 -7.70
C SER A 105 12.78 -14.21 -6.98
N ILE A 106 12.99 -14.91 -5.85
CA ILE A 106 14.30 -14.95 -5.14
C ILE A 106 15.16 -16.13 -5.62
N THR A 107 14.57 -17.06 -6.38
CA THR A 107 15.31 -18.18 -7.03
C THR A 107 15.23 -17.99 -8.55
N GLY A 108 15.89 -16.96 -9.05
CA GLY A 108 16.01 -16.63 -10.47
C GLY A 108 17.17 -15.69 -10.70
#